data_AF-A0A1C4WUW1-F1
#
_entry.id   AF-A0A1C4WUW1-F1
#
_cell.length_a   1.000
_cell.length_b   1.000
_cell.length_c   1.000
_cell.angle_alpha   90.00
_cell.angle_beta   90.00
_cell.angle_gamma   90.00
#
_symmetry.space_group_name_H-M   'P 1'
#
loop_
_entity.id
_entity.type
_entity.pdbx_description
1 polymer ?
#
loop_
_entity_poly.entity_id
_entity_poly.type
_entity_poly.pdbx_seq_one_letter_code
_entity_poly.pdbx_strand_id
1 'polypeptide(L)'
;MHDQSAGGVPSRSAYWIGEIPYRQPDDTFMPDTIDDWRGNRLLRHLVERLNAEHPFIDLNTHSLWALLTARRGLVHDHPATGRALAHRAVAALDSDRISAQSRQELTSIVYSLRTEGITGTGTGR
;
A
#
# COMPACT_ATOMS: atom_id res chain seq x y z
N MET A 1 12.40 -39.03 21.08
CA MET A 1 12.96 -38.19 20.00
C MET A 1 11.80 -37.35 19.48
N HIS A 2 11.76 -36.08 19.87
CA HIS A 2 10.70 -35.14 19.52
C HIS A 2 10.80 -34.76 18.04
N ASP A 3 9.67 -34.79 17.32
CA ASP A 3 9.51 -34.03 16.08
C ASP A 3 8.16 -33.30 16.13
N GLN A 4 8.24 -31.98 16.30
CA GLN A 4 7.13 -31.04 16.21
C GLN A 4 7.34 -30.24 14.92
N SER A 5 6.51 -30.47 13.89
CA SER A 5 6.38 -29.63 12.69
C SER A 5 5.12 -30.14 11.96
N ALA A 6 4.15 -29.37 11.48
CA ALA A 6 4.11 -27.95 11.18
C ALA A 6 2.65 -27.45 11.33
N GLY A 7 2.46 -26.39 12.11
CA GLY A 7 1.22 -25.61 12.11
C GLY A 7 1.24 -24.62 10.95
N GLY A 8 0.70 -25.00 9.80
CA GLY A 8 0.43 -24.07 8.70
C GLY A 8 -0.97 -23.50 8.85
N VAL A 9 -1.13 -22.40 9.60
CA VAL A 9 -2.41 -21.66 9.59
C VAL A 9 -2.49 -20.90 8.26
N PRO A 10 -3.47 -21.17 7.39
CA PRO A 10 -3.64 -20.39 6.16
C PRO A 10 -3.99 -18.94 6.53
N SER A 11 -3.16 -18.00 6.08
CA SER A 11 -3.34 -16.56 6.27
C SER A 11 -4.66 -16.09 5.64
N ARG A 12 -5.54 -15.51 6.46
CA ARG A 12 -6.93 -15.14 6.17
C ARG A 12 -7.11 -13.89 5.28
N SER A 13 -6.18 -13.61 4.36
CA SER A 13 -6.08 -12.27 3.75
C SER A 13 -6.72 -12.12 2.37
N ALA A 14 -7.38 -13.16 1.83
CA ALA A 14 -7.87 -13.15 0.44
C ALA A 14 -9.34 -12.72 0.24
N TYR A 15 -10.05 -12.16 1.23
CA TYR A 15 -11.51 -11.93 1.12
C TYR A 15 -11.97 -10.46 1.12
N TRP A 16 -11.15 -9.46 1.45
CA TRP A 16 -11.65 -8.10 1.77
C TRP A 16 -11.14 -6.95 0.87
N ILE A 17 -11.27 -7.09 -0.45
CA ILE A 17 -11.25 -5.94 -1.37
C ILE A 17 -12.56 -5.97 -2.18
N GLY A 18 -13.63 -5.44 -1.59
CA GLY A 18 -14.96 -5.37 -2.20
C GLY A 18 -15.05 -4.39 -3.36
N GLU A 19 -14.40 -4.68 -4.49
CA GLU A 19 -14.41 -3.79 -5.65
C GLU A 19 -14.45 -4.52 -7.01
N ILE A 20 -15.34 -5.51 -7.17
CA ILE A 20 -15.72 -5.99 -8.52
C ILE A 20 -17.24 -6.08 -8.64
N PRO A 21 -17.92 -5.02 -9.12
CA PRO A 21 -19.24 -5.18 -9.72
C PRO A 21 -19.00 -5.49 -11.20
N TYR A 22 -18.89 -6.74 -11.61
CA TYR A 22 -19.26 -7.23 -12.95
C TYR A 22 -18.74 -8.68 -13.14
N ARG A 23 -19.67 -9.58 -13.47
CA ARG A 23 -19.39 -10.92 -13.98
C ARG A 23 -19.02 -10.76 -15.47
N GLN A 24 -17.75 -10.94 -15.81
CA GLN A 24 -17.32 -11.09 -17.22
C GLN A 24 -16.91 -12.54 -17.48
N PRO A 25 -17.19 -13.10 -18.69
CA PRO A 25 -17.22 -14.55 -18.88
C PRO A 25 -15.95 -15.15 -19.49
N ASP A 26 -14.83 -14.42 -19.60
CA ASP A 26 -13.61 -14.96 -20.21
C ASP A 26 -12.34 -14.30 -19.65
N ASP A 27 -11.36 -15.14 -19.29
CA ASP A 27 -10.08 -14.80 -18.64
C ASP A 27 -8.94 -14.56 -19.65
N THR A 28 -9.23 -14.57 -20.96
CA THR A 28 -8.22 -14.49 -22.03
C THR A 28 -7.51 -13.12 -22.14
N PHE A 29 -8.00 -12.07 -21.47
CA PHE A 29 -7.41 -10.72 -21.48
C PHE A 29 -6.44 -10.44 -20.29
N MET A 30 -6.26 -11.41 -19.38
CA MET A 30 -5.72 -11.16 -18.04
C MET A 30 -4.19 -10.97 -17.84
N PRO A 31 -3.23 -11.45 -18.66
CA PRO A 31 -1.85 -11.56 -18.15
C PRO A 31 -1.13 -10.23 -17.91
N ASP A 32 -1.06 -9.36 -18.93
CA ASP A 32 -0.17 -8.19 -18.88
C ASP A 32 -0.89 -6.91 -18.44
N THR A 33 -2.20 -6.81 -18.72
CA THR A 33 -2.97 -5.58 -18.46
C THR A 33 -3.50 -5.48 -17.01
N ILE A 34 -3.53 -6.59 -16.27
CA ILE A 34 -4.14 -6.64 -14.93
C ILE A 34 -3.18 -6.19 -13.83
N ASP A 35 -1.89 -6.47 -13.99
CA ASP A 35 -0.93 -6.23 -12.92
C ASP A 35 -0.70 -4.72 -12.69
N ASP A 36 -0.57 -3.95 -13.77
CA ASP A 36 -0.46 -2.49 -13.71
C ASP A 36 -1.78 -1.84 -13.32
N TRP A 37 -2.90 -2.29 -13.90
CA TRP A 37 -4.22 -1.70 -13.66
C TRP A 37 -4.71 -1.93 -12.22
N ARG A 38 -4.52 -3.14 -11.66
CA ARG A 38 -4.89 -3.43 -10.26
C ARG A 38 -3.91 -2.77 -9.28
N GLY A 39 -2.61 -2.80 -9.58
CA GLY A 39 -1.58 -2.24 -8.70
C GLY A 39 -1.73 -0.73 -8.49
N ASN A 40 -1.89 0.04 -9.57
CA ASN A 40 -2.10 1.49 -9.49
C ASN A 40 -3.43 1.85 -8.82
N ARG A 41 -4.55 1.21 -9.21
CA ARG A 41 -5.84 1.49 -8.58
C ARG A 41 -5.82 1.20 -7.09
N LEU A 42 -5.26 0.06 -6.70
CA LEU A 42 -5.12 -0.30 -5.29
C LEU A 42 -4.22 0.70 -4.55
N LEU A 43 -3.06 1.06 -5.11
CA LEU A 43 -2.16 2.04 -4.54
C LEU A 43 -2.89 3.38 -4.31
N ARG A 44 -3.56 3.91 -5.35
CA ARG A 44 -4.32 5.15 -5.24
C ARG A 44 -5.39 5.09 -4.15
N HIS A 45 -6.16 4.01 -4.11
CA HIS A 45 -7.23 3.81 -3.13
C HIS A 45 -6.70 3.77 -1.69
N LEU A 46 -5.60 3.06 -1.46
CA LEU A 46 -4.96 3.00 -0.15
C LEU A 46 -4.38 4.37 0.24
N VAL A 47 -3.76 5.08 -0.71
CA VAL A 47 -3.25 6.44 -0.51
C VAL A 47 -4.37 7.42 -0.18
N GLU A 48 -5.54 7.31 -0.80
CA GLU A 48 -6.75 8.12 -0.49
C GLU A 48 -7.28 7.92 0.92
N ARG A 49 -7.14 6.71 1.46
CA ARG A 49 -7.58 6.36 2.80
C ARG A 49 -6.50 6.55 3.86
N LEU A 50 -5.30 7.01 3.49
CA LEU A 50 -4.24 7.30 4.44
C LEU A 50 -4.52 8.65 5.11
N ASN A 51 -5.39 8.59 6.12
CA ASN A 51 -5.89 9.73 6.88
C ASN A 51 -5.91 9.36 8.37
N ALA A 52 -5.33 10.22 9.21
CA ALA A 52 -5.22 10.04 10.66
C ALA A 52 -6.58 9.86 11.37
N GLU A 53 -7.65 10.40 10.79
CA GLU A 53 -9.01 10.28 11.32
C GLU A 53 -9.71 8.98 10.89
N HIS A 54 -9.11 8.20 9.99
CA HIS A 54 -9.73 6.98 9.47
C HIS A 54 -9.57 5.81 10.47
N PRO A 55 -10.65 5.11 10.86
CA PRO A 55 -10.60 4.06 11.89
C PRO A 55 -9.66 2.89 11.57
N PHE A 56 -9.34 2.70 10.29
CA PHE A 56 -8.51 1.60 9.79
C PHE A 56 -7.14 2.08 9.29
N ILE A 57 -6.61 3.18 9.83
CA ILE A 57 -5.32 3.73 9.40
C ILE A 57 -4.17 2.72 9.55
N ASP A 58 -4.16 1.93 10.63
CA ASP A 58 -3.11 0.92 10.85
C ASP A 58 -3.18 -0.19 9.78
N LEU A 59 -4.37 -0.71 9.50
CA LEU A 59 -4.56 -1.73 8.45
C LEU A 59 -4.19 -1.18 7.07
N ASN A 60 -4.57 0.06 6.78
CA ASN A 60 -4.24 0.70 5.52
C ASN A 60 -2.73 0.93 5.38
N THR A 61 -2.07 1.38 6.44
CA THR A 61 -0.61 1.53 6.52
C THR A 61 0.10 0.21 6.23
N HIS A 62 -0.31 -0.85 6.91
CA HIS A 62 0.26 -2.17 6.69
C HIS A 62 0.05 -2.67 5.26
N SER A 63 -1.14 -2.45 4.70
CA SER A 63 -1.46 -2.83 3.32
C SER A 63 -0.60 -2.05 2.30
N LEU A 64 -0.36 -0.75 2.53
CA LEU A 64 0.55 0.06 1.73
C LEU A 64 1.98 -0.47 1.81
N TRP A 65 2.47 -0.73 3.02
CA TRP A 65 3.82 -1.23 3.23
C TRP A 65 4.05 -2.58 2.56
N ALA A 66 3.11 -3.52 2.71
CA ALA A 66 3.17 -4.82 2.07
C ALA A 66 3.15 -4.70 0.53
N LEU A 67 2.26 -3.85 -0.01
CA LEU A 67 2.16 -3.60 -1.45
C LEU A 67 3.47 -3.05 -2.02
N LEU A 68 4.04 -2.02 -1.39
CA LEU A 68 5.25 -1.36 -1.86
C LEU A 68 6.50 -2.24 -1.68
N THR A 69 6.53 -3.09 -0.66
CA THR A 69 7.60 -4.09 -0.48
C THR A 69 7.56 -5.12 -1.60
N ALA A 70 6.37 -5.56 -2.01
CA ALA A 70 6.21 -6.52 -3.11
C ALA A 70 6.42 -5.88 -4.50
N ARG A 71 6.04 -4.61 -4.68
CA ARG A 71 6.02 -3.93 -5.98
C ARG A 71 6.55 -2.50 -5.90
N ARG A 72 7.86 -2.36 -5.73
CA ARG A 72 8.54 -1.06 -5.64
C ARG A 72 8.34 -0.16 -6.87
N GLY A 73 8.22 -0.76 -8.07
CA GLY A 73 8.05 -0.03 -9.33
C GLY A 73 6.77 0.82 -9.41
N LEU A 74 5.71 0.45 -8.69
CA LEU A 74 4.40 1.11 -8.80
C LEU A 74 4.44 2.62 -8.53
N VAL A 75 5.35 3.05 -7.65
CA VAL A 75 5.47 4.47 -7.31
C VAL A 75 6.25 5.27 -8.36
N HIS A 76 7.18 4.62 -9.05
CA HIS A 76 7.92 5.22 -10.17
C HIS A 76 7.02 5.40 -11.38
N ASP A 77 6.20 4.38 -11.67
CA ASP A 77 5.27 4.40 -12.80
C ASP A 77 4.16 5.45 -12.58
N HIS A 78 3.88 5.82 -11.32
CA HIS A 78 2.82 6.74 -10.94
C HIS A 78 3.32 7.84 -9.99
N PRO A 79 4.15 8.78 -10.48
CA PRO A 79 4.83 9.76 -9.63
C PRO A 79 3.87 10.73 -8.92
N ALA A 80 2.69 11.00 -9.49
CA ALA A 80 1.67 11.82 -8.84
C ALA A 80 1.11 11.13 -7.58
N THR A 81 0.81 9.83 -7.68
CA THR A 81 0.37 9.01 -6.54
C THR A 81 1.47 8.87 -5.50
N GLY A 82 2.73 8.74 -5.94
CA GLY A 82 3.91 8.75 -5.06
C GLY A 82 4.06 10.03 -4.23
N ARG A 83 3.89 11.20 -4.85
CA ARG A 83 3.92 12.48 -4.14
C ARG A 83 2.77 12.62 -3.14
N ALA A 84 1.56 12.18 -3.53
CA ALA A 84 0.41 12.17 -2.62
C ALA A 84 0.63 11.25 -1.42
N LEU A 85 1.22 10.08 -1.64
CA LEU A 85 1.63 9.16 -0.59
C LEU A 85 2.64 9.82 0.36
N ALA A 86 3.70 10.44 -0.17
CA ALA A 86 4.70 11.12 0.64
C ALA A 86 4.08 12.20 1.54
N HIS A 87 3.22 13.06 0.98
CA HIS A 87 2.53 14.10 1.73
C HIS A 87 1.64 13.53 2.84
N ARG A 88 0.80 12.54 2.52
CA ARG A 88 -0.12 11.94 3.49
C ARG A 88 0.59 11.10 4.56
N ALA A 89 1.69 10.43 4.21
CA ALA A 89 2.49 9.66 5.15
C ALA A 89 3.14 10.57 6.21
N VAL A 90 3.66 11.73 5.81
CA VAL A 90 4.17 12.74 6.75
C VAL A 90 3.06 13.22 7.69
N ALA A 91 1.89 13.61 7.14
CA ALA A 91 0.76 14.03 7.96
C ALA A 91 0.28 12.95 8.94
N ALA A 92 0.29 11.68 8.53
CA ALA A 92 -0.05 10.55 9.39
C ALA A 92 0.99 10.31 10.50
N LEU A 93 2.29 10.47 10.19
CA LEU A 93 3.38 10.36 11.17
C LEU A 93 3.36 11.49 12.20
N ASP A 94 2.91 12.67 11.82
CA ASP A 94 2.73 13.81 12.73
C ASP A 94 1.53 13.61 13.68
N SER A 95 0.67 12.63 13.40
CA SER A 95 -0.44 12.27 14.29
C SER A 95 -0.01 11.27 15.38
N ASP A 96 -0.62 11.37 16.56
CA ASP A 96 -0.47 10.39 17.65
C ASP A 96 -1.53 9.26 17.58
N ARG A 97 -2.14 9.06 16.41
CA ARG A 97 -3.30 8.18 16.22
C ARG A 97 -2.96 6.81 15.62
N ILE A 98 -1.70 6.60 15.25
CA ILE A 98 -1.20 5.36 14.64
C ILE A 98 -0.43 4.51 15.66
N SER A 99 -0.50 3.19 15.49
CA SER A 99 0.29 2.26 16.30
C SER A 99 1.80 2.45 16.10
N ALA A 100 2.61 1.95 17.04
CA ALA A 100 4.07 1.95 16.92
C ALA A 100 4.57 1.18 15.69
N GLN A 101 3.90 0.07 15.34
CA GLN A 101 4.21 -0.71 14.14
C GLN A 101 3.92 0.10 12.87
N SER A 102 2.74 0.69 12.77
CA SER A 102 2.35 1.54 11.63
C SER A 102 3.29 2.74 11.46
N ARG A 103 3.75 3.32 12.57
CA ARG A 103 4.75 4.39 12.54
C ARG A 103 6.07 3.92 11.93
N GLN A 104 6.52 2.72 12.27
CA GLN A 104 7.73 2.13 11.70
C GLN A 104 7.56 1.82 10.21
N GLU A 105 6.43 1.25 9.82
CA GLU A 105 6.09 0.96 8.42
C GLU A 105 6.00 2.24 7.56
N LEU A 106 5.31 3.29 8.03
CA LEU A 106 5.27 4.59 7.35
C LEU A 106 6.62 5.25 7.26
N THR A 107 7.43 5.17 8.33
CA THR A 107 8.80 5.70 8.30
C THR A 107 9.63 4.99 7.22
N SER A 108 9.50 3.67 7.10
CA SER A 108 10.15 2.91 6.04
C SER A 108 9.67 3.33 4.64
N ILE A 109 8.37 3.58 4.46
CA ILE A 109 7.82 4.07 3.19
C ILE A 109 8.40 5.44 2.85
N VAL A 110 8.34 6.41 3.77
CA VAL A 110 8.86 7.77 3.53
C VAL A 110 10.35 7.74 3.21
N TYR A 111 11.12 6.90 3.90
CA TYR A 111 12.53 6.73 3.63
C TYR A 111 12.77 6.18 2.22
N SER A 112 12.06 5.11 1.82
CA SER A 112 12.15 4.55 0.47
C SER A 112 11.77 5.59 -0.60
N LEU A 113 10.67 6.33 -0.43
CA LEU A 113 10.28 7.37 -1.38
C LEU A 113 11.36 8.43 -1.55
N ARG A 114 12.01 8.84 -0.45
CA ARG A 114 13.12 9.79 -0.49
C ARG A 114 14.33 9.22 -1.23
N THR A 115 14.71 7.97 -0.99
CA THR A 115 15.83 7.33 -1.69
C THR A 115 15.55 7.17 -3.19
N GLU A 116 14.28 6.99 -3.55
CA GLU A 116 13.80 6.91 -4.93
C GLU A 116 13.57 8.29 -5.58
N GLY A 117 13.87 9.40 -4.89
CA GLY A 117 13.73 10.77 -5.41
C GLY A 117 12.28 11.29 -5.49
N ILE A 118 11.31 10.58 -4.90
CA ILE A 118 9.91 10.97 -4.84
C ILE A 118 9.70 11.81 -3.58
N THR A 119 9.71 13.13 -3.72
CA THR A 119 9.48 14.07 -2.61
C THR A 119 8.07 14.65 -2.64
N GLY A 120 7.46 14.83 -1.46
CA GLY A 120 6.11 15.39 -1.30
C GLY A 120 5.99 16.88 -1.61
N THR A 121 7.05 17.55 -2.07
CA THR A 121 7.09 19.00 -2.27
C THR A 121 7.32 19.38 -3.72
N GLY A 122 6.24 19.76 -4.40
CA GLY A 122 6.29 20.77 -5.45
C GLY A 122 6.50 22.13 -4.80
N THR A 123 7.71 22.45 -4.36
CA THR A 123 8.16 23.83 -4.23
C THR A 123 9.06 24.11 -5.43
N GLY A 124 8.42 24.22 -6.59
CA GLY A 124 8.99 24.94 -7.72
C GLY A 124 9.03 26.41 -7.34
N ARG A 125 10.26 26.92 -7.18
CA ARG A 125 10.54 28.35 -7.17
C ARG A 125 10.45 28.87 -8.60
#